data_AF-A0A7U4M298-F1
#
_entry.id   AF-A0A7U4M298-F1
#
_cell.length_a   1.000
_cell.length_b   1.000
_cell.length_c   1.000
_cell.angle_alpha   90.00
_cell.angle_beta   90.00
_cell.angle_gamma   90.00
#
_symmetry.space_group_name_H-M   'P 1'
#
loop_
_entity.id
_entity.type
_entity.pdbx_description
1 polymer ?
#
loop_
_entity_poly.entity_id
_entity_poly.type
_entity_poly.pdbx_seq_one_letter_code
_entity_poly.pdbx_strand_id
1 'polypeptide(L)'
;MKRSIVWFFALTMYIYALPSGINQIIGKSGIPKKDISIYIKEAGSSKRVVASLNADRSRTPASVVKVLSTYAAVLKLGFNYRWPTKFYRRGKIKDGVLYGDLLVKGFGDPTLSNKDLPTIVEHIKAKGIQKITGNIVIDRSYFKVGTKDNSGFDQHTYSPYNAMPDAMMFNERVSTICITPKKNVVTKEIPDASYRVVNKLKPVNKPCRGRYSWPSFKVDKKQNPTTVLLKGPISKRCGTRKLCQVITKPYKSFYYALKDALQKSNVLVQGGFRLNKIPKDAKELFTHTSRPLEKIISKTAKKSNNLYARHILLLLGAKLYGAPATLSKGRQAVEYILKSRGALKSGPLHIDNGCGLSRSSRLTAKLLADILDDAYRRYGQRWMNTLSIAGVDGTIKRRFRGTIVRKRAWMKTGTLKRVKNIAGYVKSRNGRVYTAVILVNTTKGRWKAAQLQNNIIKWLVSYKGRGVYTAKTEPKSMPLPDKTGQKKPSPQAKSVRYSIQAGSFSKPPNDYYLSNISKLGLTYRIKKEDGYKVFIGSYTGKDTAEEVLKKVREKISSGAFLVEEKNAAGRKSATLY
;
A
#
# COMPACT_ATOMS: atom_id res chain seq x y z
N MET A 1 -18.07 -61.01 31.75
CA MET A 1 -17.08 -61.07 30.66
C MET A 1 -17.78 -60.67 29.35
N LYS A 2 -17.30 -59.59 28.71
CA LYS A 2 -17.45 -59.21 27.28
C LYS A 2 -18.83 -59.30 26.61
N ARG A 3 -19.43 -58.14 26.32
CA ARG A 3 -19.93 -57.71 24.98
C ARG A 3 -20.89 -56.51 25.14
N SER A 4 -20.38 -55.28 25.18
CA SER A 4 -21.16 -54.05 24.90
C SER A 4 -20.28 -52.79 24.80
N ILE A 5 -19.09 -52.88 24.22
CA ILE A 5 -18.22 -51.71 23.98
C ILE A 5 -17.62 -51.79 22.57
N VAL A 6 -18.46 -51.78 21.53
CA VAL A 6 -17.99 -51.58 20.15
C VAL A 6 -19.04 -50.82 19.33
N TRP A 7 -19.60 -49.70 19.81
CA TRP A 7 -20.44 -48.84 18.95
C TRP A 7 -20.35 -47.33 19.24
N PHE A 8 -19.24 -46.87 19.86
CA PHE A 8 -19.07 -45.44 20.16
C PHE A 8 -17.66 -44.89 19.85
N PHE A 9 -17.06 -45.30 18.72
CA PHE A 9 -15.77 -44.74 18.26
C PHE A 9 -15.71 -44.44 16.75
N ALA A 10 -16.85 -44.15 16.11
CA ALA A 10 -16.90 -43.82 14.68
C ALA A 10 -17.61 -42.49 14.34
N LEU A 11 -17.68 -41.51 15.27
CA LEU A 11 -18.35 -40.24 15.00
C LEU A 11 -17.57 -38.97 15.40
N THR A 12 -16.25 -38.92 15.19
CA THR A 12 -15.51 -37.64 15.26
C THR A 12 -14.33 -37.56 14.27
N MET A 13 -14.55 -37.94 13.01
CA MET A 13 -13.57 -37.72 11.93
C MET A 13 -14.11 -36.94 10.71
N TYR A 14 -15.15 -36.12 10.89
CA TYR A 14 -15.56 -35.13 9.88
C TYR A 14 -14.87 -33.78 10.08
N ILE A 15 -13.55 -33.79 10.30
CA ILE A 15 -12.75 -32.59 10.54
C ILE A 15 -12.03 -32.21 9.23
N TYR A 16 -12.61 -31.25 8.50
CA TYR A 16 -12.03 -30.52 7.34
C TYR A 16 -11.72 -31.30 6.04
N ALA A 17 -12.55 -32.24 5.62
CA ALA A 17 -12.42 -32.78 4.26
C ALA A 17 -12.66 -31.67 3.21
N LEU A 18 -11.70 -31.48 2.30
CA LEU A 18 -11.88 -30.61 1.13
C LEU A 18 -13.09 -31.09 0.31
N PRO A 19 -13.91 -30.18 -0.25
CA PRO A 19 -14.99 -30.58 -1.16
C PRO A 19 -14.46 -31.49 -2.27
N SER A 20 -15.17 -32.58 -2.56
CA SER A 20 -14.75 -33.61 -3.52
C SER A 20 -14.34 -33.01 -4.88
N GLY A 21 -15.08 -32.01 -5.36
CA GLY A 21 -14.76 -31.29 -6.60
C GLY A 21 -13.42 -30.55 -6.55
N ILE A 22 -13.08 -29.90 -5.43
CA ILE A 22 -11.75 -29.27 -5.26
C ILE A 22 -10.67 -30.34 -5.15
N ASN A 23 -10.92 -31.43 -4.41
CA ASN A 23 -9.97 -32.53 -4.26
C ASN A 23 -9.63 -33.17 -5.62
N GLN A 24 -10.64 -33.40 -6.47
CA GLN A 24 -10.46 -33.93 -7.83
C GLN A 24 -9.68 -32.96 -8.73
N ILE A 25 -9.97 -31.66 -8.66
CA ILE A 25 -9.24 -30.63 -9.41
C ILE A 25 -7.76 -30.60 -8.99
N ILE A 26 -7.47 -30.74 -7.70
CA ILE A 26 -6.08 -30.83 -7.20
C ILE A 26 -5.40 -32.09 -7.75
N GLY A 27 -6.06 -33.25 -7.66
CA GLY A 27 -5.53 -34.51 -8.21
C GLY A 27 -5.15 -34.40 -9.69
N LYS A 28 -6.08 -33.93 -10.53
CA LYS A 28 -5.87 -33.72 -11.97
C LYS A 28 -4.76 -32.71 -12.30
N SER A 29 -4.40 -31.82 -11.38
CA SER A 29 -3.35 -30.83 -11.61
C SER A 29 -1.93 -31.41 -11.58
N GLY A 30 -1.73 -32.58 -10.93
CA GLY A 30 -0.41 -33.16 -10.68
C GLY A 30 0.50 -32.32 -9.77
N ILE A 31 -0.05 -31.31 -9.08
CA ILE A 31 0.66 -30.48 -8.10
C ILE A 31 0.50 -31.11 -6.71
N PRO A 32 1.60 -31.39 -5.98
CA PRO A 32 1.50 -31.94 -4.64
C PRO A 32 0.67 -31.06 -3.70
N LYS A 33 -0.23 -31.65 -2.90
CA LYS A 33 -1.03 -30.91 -1.90
C LYS A 33 -0.16 -30.05 -0.99
N LYS A 34 1.04 -30.51 -0.63
CA LYS A 34 2.03 -29.76 0.17
C LYS A 34 2.51 -28.45 -0.46
N ASP A 35 2.32 -28.23 -1.75
CA ASP A 35 2.70 -27.00 -2.46
C ASP A 35 1.55 -25.99 -2.54
N ILE A 36 0.34 -26.40 -2.14
CA ILE A 36 -0.90 -25.64 -2.28
C ILE A 36 -1.37 -25.20 -0.90
N SER A 37 -1.82 -23.94 -0.80
CA SER A 37 -2.62 -23.46 0.32
C SER A 37 -3.92 -22.85 -0.22
N ILE A 38 -5.07 -23.32 0.27
CA ILE A 38 -6.40 -22.85 -0.10
C ILE A 38 -7.14 -22.44 1.16
N TYR A 39 -7.79 -21.28 1.11
CA TYR A 39 -8.80 -20.91 2.08
C TYR A 39 -9.95 -20.19 1.35
N ILE A 40 -11.15 -20.77 1.43
CA ILE A 40 -12.36 -20.26 0.79
C ILE A 40 -13.47 -20.26 1.83
N LYS A 41 -14.08 -19.10 2.03
CA LYS A 41 -15.26 -18.92 2.89
C LYS A 41 -16.29 -18.01 2.22
N GLU A 42 -17.54 -18.11 2.63
CA GLU A 42 -18.54 -17.08 2.28
C GLU A 42 -18.06 -15.72 2.82
N ALA A 43 -18.17 -14.68 2.00
CA ALA A 43 -17.61 -13.37 2.31
C ALA A 43 -18.46 -12.61 3.36
N GLY A 44 -17.80 -11.77 4.16
CA GLY A 44 -18.43 -10.96 5.19
C GLY A 44 -18.57 -11.70 6.53
N SER A 45 -19.65 -11.42 7.27
CA SER A 45 -19.84 -11.94 8.63
C SER A 45 -20.07 -13.45 8.73
N SER A 46 -20.22 -14.15 7.59
CA SER A 46 -20.40 -15.61 7.58
C SER A 46 -19.18 -16.32 8.15
N LYS A 47 -19.41 -17.30 9.03
CA LYS A 47 -18.37 -18.20 9.54
C LYS A 47 -18.18 -19.44 8.65
N ARG A 48 -18.95 -19.54 7.56
CA ARG A 48 -18.98 -20.74 6.72
C ARG A 48 -17.72 -20.87 5.87
N VAL A 49 -16.87 -21.83 6.24
CA VAL A 49 -15.71 -22.23 5.45
C VAL A 49 -16.14 -23.29 4.42
N VAL A 50 -15.84 -23.05 3.15
CA VAL A 50 -16.12 -23.97 2.05
C VAL A 50 -14.94 -24.90 1.80
N ALA A 51 -13.71 -24.39 1.90
CA ALA A 51 -12.50 -25.17 1.70
C ALA A 51 -11.33 -24.63 2.50
N SER A 52 -10.59 -25.53 3.14
CA SER A 52 -9.33 -25.23 3.83
C SER A 52 -8.31 -26.31 3.49
N LEU A 53 -7.13 -25.90 3.02
CA LEU A 53 -5.98 -26.78 2.78
C LEU A 53 -4.73 -26.01 3.11
N ASN A 54 -3.91 -26.49 4.07
CA ASN A 54 -2.68 -25.83 4.47
C ASN A 54 -2.86 -24.31 4.70
N ALA A 55 -4.02 -23.91 5.24
CA ALA A 55 -4.45 -22.52 5.24
C ALA A 55 -3.57 -21.63 6.12
N ASP A 56 -3.02 -22.22 7.18
CA ASP A 56 -2.09 -21.60 8.14
C ASP A 56 -0.61 -21.80 7.74
N ARG A 57 -0.32 -22.51 6.65
CA ARG A 57 1.05 -22.69 6.17
C ARG A 57 1.59 -21.39 5.58
N SER A 58 2.75 -20.98 6.08
CA SER A 58 3.47 -19.80 5.58
C SER A 58 3.96 -20.01 4.14
N ARG A 59 3.64 -19.08 3.24
CA ARG A 59 3.99 -19.12 1.81
C ARG A 59 4.59 -17.80 1.35
N THR A 60 5.41 -17.86 0.30
CA THR A 60 5.83 -16.64 -0.42
C THR A 60 4.63 -16.09 -1.22
N PRO A 61 4.13 -14.88 -0.93
CA PRO A 61 2.89 -14.37 -1.53
C PRO A 61 3.05 -13.83 -2.94
N ALA A 62 4.25 -13.43 -3.35
CA ALA A 62 4.40 -12.56 -4.51
C ALA A 62 3.47 -11.31 -4.38
N SER A 63 2.94 -10.80 -5.49
CA SER A 63 2.14 -9.57 -5.50
C SER A 63 0.78 -9.61 -4.80
N VAL A 64 0.30 -10.74 -4.25
CA VAL A 64 -0.94 -10.70 -3.42
C VAL A 64 -0.70 -9.96 -2.09
N VAL A 65 0.56 -9.84 -1.65
CA VAL A 65 0.92 -9.04 -0.46
C VAL A 65 0.54 -7.56 -0.58
N LYS A 66 0.38 -7.04 -1.80
CA LYS A 66 -0.03 -5.65 -2.03
C LYS A 66 -1.40 -5.32 -1.41
N VAL A 67 -2.25 -6.34 -1.22
CA VAL A 67 -3.54 -6.20 -0.53
C VAL A 67 -3.36 -5.55 0.83
N LEU A 68 -2.33 -5.96 1.59
CA LEU A 68 -2.06 -5.48 2.95
C LEU A 68 -1.83 -3.96 2.96
N SER A 69 -0.91 -3.46 2.15
CA SER A 69 -0.59 -2.03 2.11
C SER A 69 -1.71 -1.19 1.49
N THR A 70 -2.37 -1.68 0.43
CA THR A 70 -3.51 -0.97 -0.17
C THR A 70 -4.69 -0.87 0.80
N TYR A 71 -4.96 -1.91 1.57
CA TYR A 71 -6.06 -1.92 2.51
C TYR A 71 -5.76 -1.07 3.75
N ALA A 72 -4.56 -1.19 4.31
CA ALA A 72 -4.09 -0.32 5.39
C ALA A 72 -4.17 1.17 4.99
N ALA A 73 -3.85 1.51 3.74
CA ALA A 73 -4.00 2.87 3.24
C ALA A 73 -5.45 3.36 3.27
N VAL A 74 -6.40 2.53 2.82
CA VAL A 74 -7.83 2.88 2.88
C VAL A 74 -8.28 3.05 4.33
N LEU A 75 -7.89 2.15 5.23
CA LEU A 75 -8.24 2.23 6.66
C LEU A 75 -7.68 3.47 7.38
N LYS A 76 -6.51 3.97 6.95
CA LYS A 76 -5.85 5.13 7.58
C LYS A 76 -6.23 6.47 6.93
N LEU A 77 -6.43 6.49 5.62
CA LEU A 77 -6.52 7.74 4.84
C LEU A 77 -7.86 7.92 4.11
N GLY A 78 -8.63 6.85 3.92
CA GLY A 78 -9.85 6.86 3.13
C GLY A 78 -9.60 6.93 1.61
N PHE A 79 -10.60 6.51 0.82
CA PHE A 79 -10.50 6.41 -0.64
C PHE A 79 -10.21 7.75 -1.36
N ASN A 80 -10.58 8.87 -0.73
CA ASN A 80 -10.51 10.21 -1.32
C ASN A 80 -9.17 10.92 -1.04
N TYR A 81 -8.27 10.32 -0.26
CA TYR A 81 -6.97 10.93 0.04
C TYR A 81 -6.19 11.25 -1.23
N ARG A 82 -5.52 12.41 -1.23
CA ARG A 82 -4.64 12.86 -2.31
C ARG A 82 -3.29 13.27 -1.74
N TRP A 83 -2.23 12.96 -2.48
CA TRP A 83 -0.88 13.35 -2.14
C TRP A 83 -0.64 14.80 -2.56
N PRO A 84 -0.03 15.63 -1.70
CA PRO A 84 0.37 16.97 -2.10
C PRO A 84 1.74 16.97 -2.80
N THR A 85 1.91 17.86 -3.77
CA THR A 85 3.20 18.37 -4.24
C THR A 85 3.15 19.88 -4.08
N LYS A 86 3.98 20.41 -3.18
CA LYS A 86 3.90 21.81 -2.76
C LYS A 86 4.95 22.66 -3.47
N PHE A 87 4.55 23.84 -3.90
CA PHE A 87 5.42 24.82 -4.56
C PHE A 87 5.57 26.04 -3.65
N TYR A 88 6.79 26.52 -3.52
CA TYR A 88 7.18 27.65 -2.68
C TYR A 88 8.05 28.61 -3.47
N ARG A 89 8.20 29.82 -2.96
CA ARG A 89 9.24 30.75 -3.37
C ARG A 89 10.15 31.12 -2.20
N ARG A 90 11.38 31.47 -2.54
CA ARG A 90 12.29 32.24 -1.69
C ARG A 90 12.74 33.46 -2.48
N GLY A 91 12.65 34.65 -1.89
CA GLY A 91 12.81 35.91 -2.62
C GLY A 91 11.47 36.59 -2.93
N LYS A 92 11.52 37.80 -3.51
CA LYS A 92 10.35 38.64 -3.79
C LYS A 92 9.87 38.47 -5.24
N ILE A 93 8.56 38.60 -5.45
CA ILE A 93 7.99 38.73 -6.80
C ILE A 93 7.75 40.23 -7.01
N LYS A 94 8.34 40.81 -8.05
CA LYS A 94 8.16 42.21 -8.45
C LYS A 94 8.14 42.27 -9.98
N ASP A 95 7.16 42.96 -10.55
CA ASP A 95 7.03 43.22 -12.00
C ASP A 95 7.18 41.95 -12.87
N GLY A 96 6.51 40.86 -12.49
CA GLY A 96 6.61 39.60 -13.24
C GLY A 96 7.82 38.73 -12.90
N VAL A 97 8.77 39.22 -12.10
CA VAL A 97 10.05 38.55 -11.83
C VAL A 97 10.11 38.04 -10.40
N LEU A 98 10.33 36.73 -10.24
CA LEU A 98 10.76 36.12 -8.99
C LEU A 98 12.28 36.32 -8.84
N TYR A 99 12.67 37.28 -8.00
CA TYR A 99 14.04 37.52 -7.58
C TYR A 99 14.46 36.50 -6.52
N GLY A 100 14.70 35.28 -6.95
CA GLY A 100 15.09 34.16 -6.09
C GLY A 100 14.65 32.80 -6.65
N ASP A 101 14.46 31.83 -5.76
CA ASP A 101 14.28 30.43 -6.12
C ASP A 101 12.81 30.02 -6.15
N LEU A 102 12.45 29.15 -7.10
CA LEU A 102 11.25 28.33 -7.07
C LEU A 102 11.58 27.01 -6.38
N LEU A 103 10.88 26.68 -5.30
CA LEU A 103 11.11 25.44 -4.56
C LEU A 103 9.92 24.48 -4.68
N VAL A 104 10.19 23.18 -4.81
CA VAL A 104 9.19 22.14 -4.98
C VAL A 104 9.42 21.03 -3.97
N LYS A 105 8.41 20.71 -3.16
CA LYS A 105 8.45 19.62 -2.18
C LYS A 105 7.54 18.47 -2.60
N GLY A 106 8.15 17.31 -2.84
CA GLY A 106 7.44 16.08 -3.11
C GLY A 106 7.08 15.34 -1.82
N PHE A 107 5.82 14.91 -1.69
CA PHE A 107 5.35 14.06 -0.58
C PHE A 107 5.07 12.61 -1.01
N GLY A 108 5.64 12.19 -2.14
CA GLY A 108 5.55 10.82 -2.65
C GLY A 108 4.29 10.53 -3.45
N ASP A 109 3.79 11.51 -4.22
CA ASP A 109 2.76 11.26 -5.22
C ASP A 109 3.32 10.33 -6.33
N PRO A 110 2.81 9.10 -6.48
CA PRO A 110 3.29 8.18 -7.50
C PRO A 110 2.67 8.45 -8.89
N THR A 111 1.74 9.41 -9.00
CA THR A 111 0.97 9.70 -10.20
C THR A 111 1.41 10.95 -10.95
N LEU A 112 2.22 11.82 -10.33
CA LEU A 112 2.72 13.03 -10.96
C LEU A 112 3.46 12.71 -12.27
N SER A 113 3.05 13.39 -13.34
CA SER A 113 3.46 13.08 -14.70
C SER A 113 3.59 14.33 -15.57
N ASN A 114 4.10 14.16 -16.79
CA ASN A 114 4.16 15.24 -17.78
C ASN A 114 2.77 15.81 -18.13
N LYS A 115 1.70 15.05 -17.92
CA LYS A 115 0.32 15.52 -18.14
C LYS A 115 -0.12 16.57 -17.13
N ASP A 116 0.55 16.64 -15.99
CA ASP A 116 0.22 17.58 -14.91
C ASP A 116 1.00 18.90 -15.03
N LEU A 117 2.02 18.95 -15.90
CA LEU A 117 2.88 20.13 -16.08
C LEU A 117 2.14 21.37 -16.60
N PRO A 118 1.21 21.29 -17.58
CA PRO A 118 0.48 22.47 -18.04
C PRO A 118 -0.22 23.20 -16.89
N THR A 119 -0.99 22.47 -16.08
CA THR A 119 -1.67 23.03 -14.90
C THR A 119 -0.71 23.55 -13.83
N ILE A 120 0.45 22.90 -13.64
CA ILE A 120 1.48 23.41 -12.72
C ILE A 120 2.04 24.75 -13.22
N VAL A 121 2.30 24.88 -14.52
CA VAL A 121 2.80 26.12 -15.13
C VAL A 121 1.74 27.22 -15.07
N GLU A 122 0.47 26.90 -15.34
CA GLU A 122 -0.66 27.84 -15.16
C GLU A 122 -0.72 28.38 -13.73
N HIS A 123 -0.60 27.53 -12.71
CA HIS A 123 -0.56 27.98 -11.32
C HIS A 123 0.66 28.85 -10.99
N ILE A 124 1.82 28.60 -11.61
CA ILE A 124 3.00 29.46 -11.47
C ILE A 124 2.73 30.83 -12.09
N LYS A 125 2.19 30.88 -13.31
CA LYS A 125 1.84 32.12 -14.01
C LYS A 125 0.76 32.91 -13.26
N ALA A 126 -0.23 32.23 -12.68
CA ALA A 126 -1.27 32.84 -11.86
C ALA A 126 -0.74 33.52 -10.58
N LYS A 127 0.52 33.27 -10.19
CA LYS A 127 1.21 34.03 -9.14
C LYS A 127 1.97 35.25 -9.67
N GLY A 128 1.73 35.63 -10.92
CA GLY A 128 2.40 36.73 -11.60
C GLY A 128 3.86 36.42 -11.94
N ILE A 129 4.27 35.15 -12.04
CA ILE A 129 5.66 34.79 -12.34
C ILE A 129 5.82 34.56 -13.84
N GLN A 130 6.63 35.41 -14.48
CA GLN A 130 7.07 35.35 -15.88
C GLN A 130 8.59 35.11 -15.99
N LYS A 131 9.36 35.43 -14.96
CA LYS A 131 10.81 35.16 -14.91
C LYS A 131 11.21 34.69 -13.52
N ILE A 132 12.15 33.75 -13.45
CA ILE A 132 12.77 33.25 -12.22
C ILE A 132 14.29 33.47 -12.37
N THR A 133 14.86 34.34 -11.54
CA THR A 133 16.29 34.65 -11.59
C THR A 133 17.14 33.59 -10.90
N GLY A 134 16.59 32.93 -9.87
CA GLY A 134 17.26 31.87 -9.13
C GLY A 134 16.99 30.47 -9.68
N ASN A 135 17.19 29.48 -8.82
CA ASN A 135 17.16 28.06 -9.14
C ASN A 135 15.76 27.45 -9.02
N ILE A 136 15.59 26.27 -9.62
CA ILE A 136 14.55 25.33 -9.22
C ILE A 136 15.14 24.38 -8.17
N VAL A 137 14.64 24.47 -6.95
CA VAL A 137 15.09 23.69 -5.80
C VAL A 137 14.10 22.57 -5.50
N ILE A 138 14.54 21.32 -5.43
CA ILE A 138 13.67 20.18 -5.14
C ILE A 138 13.96 19.61 -3.75
N ASP A 139 12.93 19.57 -2.91
CA ASP A 139 12.90 18.89 -1.63
C ASP A 139 12.24 17.50 -1.75
N ARG A 140 13.07 16.47 -1.57
CA ARG A 140 12.70 15.05 -1.58
C ARG A 140 12.75 14.41 -0.18
N SER A 141 12.88 15.20 0.88
CA SER A 141 13.18 14.73 2.23
C SER A 141 12.03 13.97 2.91
N TYR A 142 10.84 13.92 2.30
CA TYR A 142 9.70 13.21 2.88
C TYR A 142 9.94 11.69 2.98
N PHE A 143 10.74 11.12 2.07
CA PHE A 143 11.15 9.71 2.09
C PHE A 143 12.69 9.59 2.22
N LYS A 144 13.17 8.75 3.14
CA LYS A 144 14.57 8.30 3.22
C LYS A 144 14.68 6.94 2.55
N VAL A 145 15.02 6.97 1.25
CA VAL A 145 15.14 5.80 0.37
C VAL A 145 16.56 5.67 -0.16
N GLY A 146 17.00 4.43 -0.40
CA GLY A 146 18.34 4.18 -0.93
C GLY A 146 18.57 4.80 -2.31
N THR A 147 19.83 5.03 -2.65
CA THR A 147 20.26 5.68 -3.90
C THR A 147 20.28 4.74 -5.11
N LYS A 148 20.15 3.43 -4.90
CA LYS A 148 20.12 2.41 -5.96
C LYS A 148 19.00 2.68 -6.97
N ASP A 149 19.24 2.31 -8.24
CA ASP A 149 18.25 2.49 -9.31
C ASP A 149 17.27 1.33 -9.44
N ASN A 150 17.67 0.16 -8.96
CA ASN A 150 16.86 -1.04 -8.96
C ASN A 150 16.66 -1.54 -7.53
N SER A 151 15.73 -2.49 -7.39
CA SER A 151 15.39 -3.11 -6.13
C SER A 151 16.28 -4.29 -5.71
N GLY A 152 17.16 -4.78 -6.58
CA GLY A 152 18.08 -5.89 -6.30
C GLY A 152 17.44 -7.29 -6.27
N PHE A 153 16.20 -7.45 -6.71
CA PHE A 153 15.49 -8.75 -6.65
C PHE A 153 15.72 -9.65 -7.87
N ASP A 154 16.21 -9.08 -8.97
CA ASP A 154 16.61 -9.79 -10.18
C ASP A 154 17.62 -8.98 -10.99
N GLN A 155 18.04 -9.54 -12.13
CA GLN A 155 19.06 -8.97 -13.01
C GLN A 155 18.52 -7.85 -13.93
N HIS A 156 17.20 -7.62 -13.96
CA HIS A 156 16.56 -6.67 -14.88
C HIS A 156 16.56 -5.25 -14.31
N THR A 157 17.77 -4.72 -14.08
CA THR A 157 18.03 -3.43 -13.42
C THR A 157 17.16 -2.28 -13.93
N TYR A 158 16.99 -2.16 -15.24
CA TYR A 158 16.33 -1.01 -15.86
C TYR A 158 14.83 -1.21 -16.11
N SER A 159 14.29 -2.38 -15.78
CA SER A 159 12.87 -2.65 -16.00
C SER A 159 11.99 -1.79 -15.08
N PRO A 160 10.88 -1.20 -15.58
CA PRO A 160 10.00 -0.35 -14.78
C PRO A 160 9.46 -0.98 -13.49
N TYR A 161 9.26 -2.30 -13.46
CA TYR A 161 8.76 -2.98 -12.27
C TYR A 161 9.79 -3.03 -11.11
N ASN A 162 11.06 -2.76 -11.38
CA ASN A 162 12.15 -2.67 -10.40
C ASN A 162 12.44 -1.22 -9.95
N ALA A 163 11.69 -0.23 -10.47
CA ALA A 163 11.88 1.16 -10.11
C ALA A 163 11.85 1.38 -8.59
N MET A 164 12.84 2.12 -8.09
CA MET A 164 12.93 2.48 -6.68
C MET A 164 12.05 3.71 -6.36
N PRO A 165 11.36 3.73 -5.19
CA PRO A 165 10.47 4.80 -4.78
C PRO A 165 11.22 6.11 -4.52
N ASP A 166 10.49 7.23 -4.49
CA ASP A 166 11.02 8.57 -4.35
C ASP A 166 9.92 9.51 -3.83
N ALA A 167 10.27 10.49 -3.00
CA ALA A 167 9.29 11.49 -2.55
C ALA A 167 8.95 12.49 -3.68
N MET A 168 9.91 12.77 -4.55
CA MET A 168 9.71 13.54 -5.77
C MET A 168 9.69 12.57 -6.96
N MET A 169 8.60 11.82 -7.08
CA MET A 169 8.38 10.89 -8.18
C MET A 169 7.77 11.61 -9.37
N PHE A 170 8.18 11.20 -10.57
CA PHE A 170 7.71 11.76 -11.82
C PHE A 170 7.71 10.67 -12.89
N ASN A 171 6.60 10.55 -13.63
CA ASN A 171 6.40 9.54 -14.69
C ASN A 171 6.74 8.11 -14.26
N GLU A 172 6.46 7.76 -13.01
CA GLU A 172 6.78 6.44 -12.45
C GLU A 172 8.28 6.06 -12.58
N ARG A 173 9.18 7.05 -12.71
CA ARG A 173 10.62 6.89 -12.98
C ARG A 173 10.92 6.22 -14.33
N VAL A 174 9.98 6.24 -15.25
CA VAL A 174 10.15 5.68 -16.59
C VAL A 174 10.64 6.78 -17.53
N SER A 175 11.84 6.56 -18.08
CA SER A 175 12.36 7.30 -19.22
C SER A 175 11.95 6.58 -20.50
N THR A 176 11.30 7.27 -21.42
CA THR A 176 10.88 6.72 -22.72
C THR A 176 11.79 7.22 -23.83
N ILE A 177 12.43 6.29 -24.53
CA ILE A 177 13.20 6.56 -25.75
C ILE A 177 12.37 6.09 -26.95
N CYS A 178 12.06 7.00 -27.86
CA CYS A 178 11.34 6.74 -29.10
C CYS A 178 12.34 6.45 -30.21
N ILE A 179 12.20 5.30 -30.86
CA ILE A 179 13.05 4.85 -31.96
C ILE A 179 12.16 4.76 -33.20
N THR A 180 12.54 5.46 -34.27
CA THR A 180 11.85 5.45 -35.57
C THR A 180 12.75 4.78 -36.60
N PRO A 181 12.65 3.45 -36.77
CA PRO A 181 13.65 2.68 -37.53
C PRO A 181 13.76 3.07 -39.00
N LYS A 182 12.63 3.38 -39.65
CA LYS A 182 12.60 3.80 -41.07
C LYS A 182 13.46 5.04 -41.33
N LYS A 183 13.46 6.00 -40.39
CA LYS A 183 14.23 7.26 -40.47
C LYS A 183 15.58 7.18 -39.76
N ASN A 184 15.88 6.08 -39.07
CA ASN A 184 17.00 5.95 -38.13
C ASN A 184 17.08 7.08 -37.09
N VAL A 185 15.93 7.61 -36.66
CA VAL A 185 15.84 8.71 -35.69
C VAL A 185 15.58 8.15 -34.30
N VAL A 186 16.28 8.68 -33.30
CA VAL A 186 16.09 8.36 -31.88
C VAL A 186 15.86 9.65 -31.11
N THR A 187 14.74 9.73 -30.39
CA THR A 187 14.37 10.89 -29.57
C THR A 187 13.98 10.46 -28.17
N LYS A 188 13.95 11.41 -27.24
CA LYS A 188 13.36 11.21 -25.91
C LYS A 188 11.92 11.71 -25.96
N GLU A 189 10.99 11.00 -25.32
CA GLU A 189 9.61 11.47 -25.21
C GLU A 189 9.51 12.76 -24.38
N ILE A 190 10.45 12.95 -23.44
CA ILE A 190 10.53 14.12 -22.57
C ILE A 190 11.97 14.65 -22.59
N PRO A 191 12.17 15.97 -22.72
CA PRO A 191 13.49 16.58 -22.57
C PRO A 191 14.08 16.25 -21.19
N ASP A 192 15.24 15.62 -21.20
CA ASP A 192 15.94 15.23 -19.98
C ASP A 192 17.44 15.23 -20.24
N ALA A 193 18.14 16.28 -19.81
CA ALA A 193 19.59 16.39 -20.01
C ALA A 193 20.40 15.60 -18.96
N SER A 194 19.76 14.87 -18.03
CA SER A 194 20.47 14.01 -17.07
C SER A 194 21.08 12.75 -17.70
N TYR A 195 20.69 12.42 -18.92
CA TYR A 195 21.29 11.34 -19.71
C TYR A 195 21.33 11.72 -21.19
N ARG A 196 22.21 11.11 -21.97
CA ARG A 196 22.24 11.22 -23.44
C ARG A 196 22.00 9.87 -24.09
N VAL A 197 21.47 9.88 -25.31
CA VAL A 197 21.25 8.65 -26.09
C VAL A 197 22.20 8.65 -27.28
N VAL A 198 23.01 7.60 -27.39
CA VAL A 198 23.93 7.39 -28.50
C VAL A 198 23.31 6.33 -29.41
N ASN A 199 22.94 6.76 -30.62
CA ASN A 199 22.38 5.88 -31.64
C ASN A 199 23.50 5.22 -32.47
N LYS A 200 23.68 3.91 -32.31
CA LYS A 200 24.55 3.06 -33.16
C LYS A 200 23.75 1.90 -33.76
N LEU A 201 22.47 2.14 -34.05
CA LEU A 201 21.59 1.16 -34.68
C LEU A 201 21.95 0.96 -36.15
N LYS A 202 21.74 -0.26 -36.64
CA LYS A 202 21.91 -0.62 -38.05
C LYS A 202 20.53 -0.92 -38.65
N PRO A 203 19.90 0.02 -39.38
CA PRO A 203 18.61 -0.24 -40.02
C PRO A 203 18.72 -1.34 -41.07
N VAL A 204 17.83 -2.33 -41.04
CA VAL A 204 17.81 -3.46 -42.00
C VAL A 204 16.42 -3.67 -42.59
N ASN A 205 16.33 -4.27 -43.78
CA ASN A 205 15.06 -4.61 -44.42
C ASN A 205 14.65 -6.07 -44.13
N LYS A 206 14.35 -6.39 -42.86
CA LYS A 206 13.90 -7.73 -42.43
C LYS A 206 12.51 -7.66 -41.76
N PRO A 207 11.77 -8.76 -41.59
CA PRO A 207 10.51 -8.73 -40.84
C PRO A 207 10.72 -8.22 -39.39
N CYS A 208 9.78 -7.46 -38.85
CA CYS A 208 9.84 -6.89 -37.49
C CYS A 208 9.59 -7.96 -36.40
N ARG A 209 10.50 -8.93 -36.28
CA ARG A 209 10.42 -10.06 -35.35
C ARG A 209 11.77 -10.41 -34.75
N GLY A 210 11.77 -11.07 -33.59
CA GLY A 210 12.98 -11.53 -32.91
C GLY A 210 14.01 -10.41 -32.72
N ARG A 211 15.27 -10.69 -33.07
CA ARG A 211 16.41 -9.76 -32.96
C ARG A 211 16.27 -8.45 -33.74
N TYR A 212 15.34 -8.36 -34.70
CA TYR A 212 15.13 -7.14 -35.51
C TYR A 212 14.05 -6.21 -34.92
N SER A 213 13.35 -6.64 -33.87
CA SER A 213 12.17 -5.94 -33.32
C SER A 213 12.50 -4.95 -32.19
N TRP A 214 13.69 -5.09 -31.58
CA TRP A 214 14.16 -4.27 -30.47
C TRP A 214 15.68 -4.11 -30.53
N PRO A 215 16.22 -2.93 -30.18
CA PRO A 215 17.66 -2.74 -30.12
C PRO A 215 18.27 -3.42 -28.89
N SER A 216 19.58 -3.64 -28.94
CA SER A 216 20.37 -3.80 -27.71
C SER A 216 20.45 -2.46 -26.97
N PHE A 217 20.36 -2.51 -25.65
CA PHE A 217 20.33 -1.37 -24.75
C PHE A 217 21.35 -1.54 -23.64
N LYS A 218 22.30 -0.60 -23.53
CA LYS A 218 23.28 -0.54 -22.45
C LYS A 218 23.28 0.86 -21.83
N VAL A 219 23.34 0.92 -20.50
CA VAL A 219 23.46 2.18 -19.76
C VAL A 219 24.85 2.23 -19.15
N ASP A 220 25.58 3.29 -19.47
CA ASP A 220 26.88 3.60 -18.90
C ASP A 220 26.76 4.79 -17.94
N LYS A 221 26.90 4.50 -16.65
CA LYS A 221 26.83 5.49 -15.56
C LYS A 221 28.18 6.08 -15.19
N LYS A 222 29.29 5.59 -15.77
CA LYS A 222 30.62 6.18 -15.56
C LYS A 222 30.74 7.54 -16.27
N GLN A 223 29.93 7.73 -17.32
CA GLN A 223 29.85 9.00 -18.05
C GLN A 223 28.89 9.96 -17.36
N ASN A 224 29.22 11.26 -17.38
CA ASN A 224 28.40 12.34 -16.87
C ASN A 224 28.13 13.37 -17.98
N PRO A 225 26.89 13.54 -18.48
CA PRO A 225 25.68 12.82 -18.07
C PRO A 225 25.72 11.33 -18.45
N THR A 226 24.88 10.53 -17.80
CA THR A 226 24.76 9.08 -18.06
C THR A 226 24.50 8.81 -19.55
N THR A 227 25.18 7.83 -20.13
CA THR A 227 25.03 7.50 -21.56
C THR A 227 24.19 6.25 -21.76
N VAL A 228 23.19 6.33 -22.63
CA VAL A 228 22.40 5.20 -23.12
C VAL A 228 22.85 4.86 -24.52
N LEU A 229 23.44 3.69 -24.70
CA LEU A 229 23.90 3.20 -25.99
C LEU A 229 22.87 2.23 -26.59
N LEU A 230 22.37 2.56 -27.78
CA LEU A 230 21.52 1.69 -28.58
C LEU A 230 22.35 1.06 -29.72
N LYS A 231 22.35 -0.26 -29.82
CA LYS A 231 23.14 -1.03 -30.80
C LYS A 231 22.34 -2.15 -31.44
N GLY A 232 22.85 -2.66 -32.55
CA GLY A 232 22.35 -3.86 -33.22
C GLY A 232 21.42 -3.57 -34.40
N PRO A 233 21.02 -4.63 -35.13
CA PRO A 233 20.15 -4.49 -36.28
C PRO A 233 18.72 -4.15 -35.86
N ILE A 234 18.07 -3.22 -36.57
CA ILE A 234 16.67 -2.88 -36.35
C ILE A 234 15.92 -2.83 -37.66
N SER A 235 14.76 -3.49 -37.74
CA SER A 235 14.00 -3.52 -38.99
C SER A 235 13.39 -2.16 -39.32
N LYS A 236 13.60 -1.66 -40.54
CA LYS A 236 12.88 -0.49 -41.11
C LYS A 236 11.37 -0.73 -41.23
N ARG A 237 10.93 -2.00 -41.24
CA ARG A 237 9.51 -2.41 -41.28
C ARG A 237 8.83 -2.33 -39.90
N CYS A 238 9.61 -2.13 -38.83
CA CYS A 238 9.03 -1.81 -37.53
C CYS A 238 8.48 -0.37 -37.56
N GLY A 239 7.25 -0.17 -37.10
CA GLY A 239 6.77 1.16 -36.72
C GLY A 239 7.55 1.74 -35.54
N THR A 240 7.22 2.96 -35.13
CA THR A 240 7.88 3.63 -34.00
C THR A 240 7.85 2.77 -32.73
N ARG A 241 9.01 2.58 -32.11
CA ARG A 241 9.20 1.76 -30.91
C ARG A 241 9.43 2.66 -29.71
N LYS A 242 8.69 2.43 -28.63
CA LYS A 242 8.89 3.08 -27.34
C LYS A 242 9.65 2.15 -26.41
N LEU A 243 10.90 2.48 -26.13
CA LEU A 243 11.74 1.79 -25.17
C LEU A 243 11.60 2.48 -23.81
N CYS A 244 10.88 1.84 -22.89
CA CYS A 244 10.59 2.36 -21.55
C CYS A 244 11.54 1.75 -20.50
N GLN A 245 12.42 2.56 -19.91
CA GLN A 245 13.48 2.10 -19.00
C GLN A 245 13.68 3.04 -17.81
N VAL A 246 14.18 2.53 -16.68
CA VAL A 246 14.52 3.30 -15.47
C VAL A 246 15.94 3.85 -15.60
N ILE A 247 16.13 4.90 -16.38
CA ILE A 247 17.48 5.41 -16.70
C ILE A 247 17.97 6.43 -15.67
N THR A 248 17.13 7.41 -15.34
CA THR A 248 17.51 8.55 -14.49
C THR A 248 16.80 8.54 -13.13
N LYS A 249 17.14 9.53 -12.31
CA LYS A 249 16.42 9.85 -11.08
C LYS A 249 15.14 10.64 -11.42
N PRO A 250 14.00 10.34 -10.78
CA PRO A 250 12.72 10.94 -11.17
C PRO A 250 12.68 12.45 -10.97
N TYR A 251 13.33 12.97 -9.92
CA TYR A 251 13.41 14.42 -9.67
C TYR A 251 14.25 15.18 -10.69
N LYS A 252 15.27 14.55 -11.29
CA LYS A 252 16.03 15.17 -12.39
C LYS A 252 15.15 15.27 -13.64
N SER A 253 14.44 14.19 -13.96
CA SER A 253 13.48 14.18 -15.06
C SER A 253 12.37 15.22 -14.85
N PHE A 254 11.84 15.34 -13.63
CA PHE A 254 10.89 16.40 -13.28
C PHE A 254 11.47 17.81 -13.49
N TYR A 255 12.69 18.08 -13.00
CA TYR A 255 13.34 19.38 -13.19
C TYR A 255 13.44 19.77 -14.67
N TYR A 256 13.96 18.88 -15.52
CA TYR A 256 14.12 19.18 -16.95
C TYR A 256 12.77 19.33 -17.65
N ALA A 257 11.79 18.50 -17.32
CA ALA A 257 10.46 18.59 -17.88
C ALA A 257 9.73 19.87 -17.44
N LEU A 258 9.86 20.27 -16.18
CA LEU A 258 9.28 21.52 -15.66
C LEU A 258 9.96 22.74 -16.29
N LYS A 259 11.29 22.74 -16.39
CA LYS A 259 12.03 23.83 -17.04
C LYS A 259 11.62 23.99 -18.51
N ASP A 260 11.53 22.89 -19.25
CA ASP A 260 11.04 22.90 -20.64
C ASP A 260 9.59 23.41 -20.75
N ALA A 261 8.69 22.95 -19.87
CA ALA A 261 7.30 23.39 -19.86
C ALA A 261 7.15 24.89 -19.52
N LEU A 262 7.95 25.41 -18.59
CA LEU A 262 8.01 26.83 -18.25
C LEU A 262 8.50 27.65 -19.45
N GLN A 263 9.60 27.24 -20.08
CA GLN A 263 10.16 27.92 -21.26
C GLN A 263 9.16 27.97 -22.42
N LYS A 264 8.50 26.86 -22.73
CA LYS A 264 7.43 26.79 -23.75
C LYS A 264 6.22 27.67 -23.45
N SER A 265 6.04 28.07 -22.19
CA SER A 265 4.96 28.94 -21.74
C SER A 265 5.41 30.37 -21.49
N ASN A 266 6.58 30.74 -22.03
CA ASN A 266 7.25 32.04 -21.89
C ASN A 266 7.60 32.43 -20.45
N VAL A 267 7.89 31.43 -19.59
CA VAL A 267 8.44 31.66 -18.25
C VAL A 267 9.93 31.36 -18.25
N LEU A 268 10.76 32.41 -18.17
CA LEU A 268 12.21 32.28 -18.22
C LEU A 268 12.78 31.80 -16.89
N VAL A 269 13.70 30.82 -16.92
CA VAL A 269 14.43 30.32 -15.74
C VAL A 269 15.92 30.48 -15.96
N GLN A 270 16.55 31.44 -15.26
CA GLN A 270 17.97 31.74 -15.40
C GLN A 270 18.85 30.77 -14.60
N GLY A 271 18.43 30.40 -13.39
CA GLY A 271 19.20 29.49 -12.55
C GLY A 271 19.13 28.02 -12.96
N GLY A 272 19.73 27.19 -12.11
CA GLY A 272 19.90 25.76 -12.33
C GLY A 272 19.02 24.87 -11.46
N PHE A 273 19.45 23.62 -11.35
CA PHE A 273 18.85 22.61 -10.49
C PHE A 273 19.58 22.52 -9.14
N ARG A 274 18.82 22.47 -8.04
CA ARG A 274 19.37 22.22 -6.69
C ARG A 274 18.52 21.20 -5.92
N LEU A 275 19.14 20.44 -5.02
CA LEU A 275 18.47 19.55 -4.06
C LEU A 275 18.69 20.06 -2.65
N ASN A 276 17.67 20.66 -2.03
CA ASN A 276 17.73 21.13 -0.65
C ASN A 276 16.37 20.94 0.02
N LYS A 277 16.37 20.91 1.36
CA LYS A 277 15.11 21.00 2.13
C LYS A 277 14.49 22.38 1.92
N ILE A 278 13.17 22.45 1.96
CA ILE A 278 12.47 23.76 1.98
C ILE A 278 12.87 24.53 3.26
N PRO A 279 13.45 25.74 3.14
CA PRO A 279 13.76 26.61 4.27
C PRO A 279 12.51 27.05 5.04
N LYS A 280 12.66 27.43 6.32
CA LYS A 280 11.53 27.87 7.16
C LYS A 280 10.90 29.19 6.69
N ASP A 281 11.68 30.06 6.06
CA ASP A 281 11.29 31.37 5.53
C ASP A 281 10.67 31.29 4.11
N ALA A 282 10.65 30.11 3.50
CA ALA A 282 10.05 29.93 2.18
C ALA A 282 8.53 30.13 2.23
N LYS A 283 8.00 30.92 1.29
CA LYS A 283 6.55 31.23 1.21
C LYS A 283 5.86 30.28 0.25
N GLU A 284 4.80 29.62 0.68
CA GLU A 284 4.02 28.71 -0.18
C GLU A 284 3.35 29.51 -1.31
N LEU A 285 3.43 29.00 -2.53
CA LEU A 285 2.74 29.55 -3.70
C LEU A 285 1.41 28.82 -3.89
N PHE A 286 1.46 27.49 -4.05
CA PHE A 286 0.29 26.64 -4.23
C PHE A 286 0.62 25.17 -3.95
N THR A 287 -0.42 24.35 -3.85
CA THR A 287 -0.32 22.89 -3.72
C THR A 287 -0.98 22.22 -4.93
N HIS A 288 -0.24 21.37 -5.64
CA HIS A 288 -0.79 20.44 -6.64
C HIS A 288 -1.16 19.11 -5.95
N THR A 289 -2.29 18.49 -6.33
CA THR A 289 -2.75 17.25 -5.69
C THR A 289 -2.88 16.09 -6.67
N SER A 290 -2.49 14.90 -6.22
CA SER A 290 -2.57 13.66 -6.99
C SER A 290 -4.00 13.26 -7.37
N ARG A 291 -4.11 12.22 -8.19
CA ARG A 291 -5.36 11.42 -8.32
C ARG A 291 -5.73 10.80 -6.95
N PRO A 292 -7.01 10.50 -6.67
CA PRO A 292 -7.42 9.99 -5.35
C PRO A 292 -6.87 8.59 -5.08
N LEU A 293 -6.69 8.25 -3.80
CA LEU A 293 -6.16 6.96 -3.34
C LEU A 293 -6.86 5.77 -4.01
N GLU A 294 -8.17 5.84 -4.22
CA GLU A 294 -8.94 4.79 -4.90
C GLU A 294 -8.39 4.45 -6.31
N LYS A 295 -8.01 5.45 -7.10
CA LYS A 295 -7.42 5.23 -8.43
C LYS A 295 -6.02 4.63 -8.31
N ILE A 296 -5.25 5.06 -7.31
CA ILE A 296 -3.89 4.59 -7.05
C ILE A 296 -3.90 3.12 -6.58
N ILE A 297 -4.75 2.74 -5.62
CA ILE A 297 -4.89 1.34 -5.19
C ILE A 297 -5.46 0.46 -6.31
N SER A 298 -6.40 0.98 -7.11
CA SER A 298 -6.95 0.26 -8.27
C SER A 298 -5.87 -0.03 -9.30
N LYS A 299 -5.03 0.96 -9.65
CA LYS A 299 -3.86 0.74 -10.53
C LYS A 299 -2.84 -0.21 -9.90
N THR A 300 -2.59 -0.08 -8.60
CA THR A 300 -1.70 -0.98 -7.83
C THR A 300 -2.16 -2.43 -7.91
N ALA A 301 -3.46 -2.70 -7.77
CA ALA A 301 -4.00 -4.05 -7.81
C ALA A 301 -4.16 -4.57 -9.25
N LYS A 302 -4.84 -3.83 -10.13
CA LYS A 302 -5.16 -4.23 -11.51
C LYS A 302 -3.94 -4.35 -12.40
N LYS A 303 -2.99 -3.40 -12.33
CA LYS A 303 -1.73 -3.46 -13.09
C LYS A 303 -0.60 -4.11 -12.30
N SER A 304 -0.85 -4.49 -11.04
CA SER A 304 0.15 -5.05 -10.14
C SER A 304 1.38 -4.13 -9.96
N ASN A 305 1.17 -2.81 -9.97
CA ASN A 305 2.24 -1.81 -10.00
C ASN A 305 3.10 -1.87 -8.72
N ASN A 306 4.37 -2.21 -8.87
CA ASN A 306 5.29 -2.36 -7.74
C ASN A 306 5.65 -1.02 -7.10
N LEU A 307 5.89 0.00 -7.92
CA LEU A 307 6.29 1.31 -7.45
C LEU A 307 5.20 1.92 -6.56
N TYR A 308 3.94 1.83 -6.98
CA TYR A 308 2.81 2.37 -6.24
C TYR A 308 2.66 1.67 -4.88
N ALA A 309 2.80 0.34 -4.84
CA ALA A 309 2.76 -0.41 -3.58
C ALA A 309 3.85 0.02 -2.59
N ARG A 310 5.07 0.33 -3.09
CA ARG A 310 6.18 0.82 -2.27
C ARG A 310 5.95 2.24 -1.77
N HIS A 311 5.39 3.10 -2.62
CA HIS A 311 4.99 4.47 -2.25
C HIS A 311 3.91 4.48 -1.17
N ILE A 312 2.88 3.64 -1.32
CA ILE A 312 1.83 3.49 -0.30
C ILE A 312 2.43 3.04 1.04
N LEU A 313 3.33 2.04 1.01
CA LEU A 313 4.03 1.57 2.22
C LEU A 313 4.79 2.70 2.92
N LEU A 314 5.58 3.48 2.16
CA LEU A 314 6.35 4.59 2.72
C LEU A 314 5.46 5.73 3.23
N LEU A 315 4.40 6.07 2.49
CA LEU A 315 3.43 7.07 2.92
C LEU A 315 2.84 6.69 4.29
N LEU A 316 2.40 5.44 4.46
CA LEU A 316 1.85 4.97 5.73
C LEU A 316 2.85 5.13 6.87
N GLY A 317 4.13 4.83 6.61
CA GLY A 317 5.21 5.06 7.56
C GLY A 317 5.36 6.52 7.98
N ALA A 318 5.35 7.46 7.02
CA ALA A 318 5.42 8.89 7.34
C ALA A 318 4.15 9.40 8.03
N LYS A 319 2.97 8.89 7.67
CA LYS A 319 1.68 9.30 8.24
C LYS A 319 1.46 8.81 9.66
N LEU A 320 2.12 7.72 10.06
CA LEU A 320 2.00 7.18 11.41
C LEU A 320 3.18 7.55 12.31
N TYR A 321 4.40 7.59 11.77
CA TYR A 321 5.64 7.76 12.55
C TYR A 321 6.48 8.98 12.12
N GLY A 322 5.88 9.90 11.35
CA GLY A 322 6.55 11.12 10.89
C GLY A 322 7.58 10.91 9.77
N ALA A 323 7.89 11.99 9.07
CA ALA A 323 8.94 12.03 8.04
C ALA A 323 10.35 12.07 8.67
N PRO A 324 11.40 11.60 7.97
CA PRO A 324 11.32 10.89 6.70
C PRO A 324 10.75 9.47 6.87
N ALA A 325 9.98 9.01 5.88
CA ALA A 325 9.56 7.61 5.81
C ALA A 325 10.76 6.68 5.57
N THR A 326 10.74 5.51 6.20
CA THR A 326 11.67 4.40 5.93
C THR A 326 10.89 3.12 5.66
N LEU A 327 11.53 2.09 5.10
CA LEU A 327 10.92 0.77 4.96
C LEU A 327 10.51 0.19 6.32
N SER A 328 11.30 0.42 7.38
CA SER A 328 10.95 -0.03 8.73
C SER A 328 9.65 0.62 9.22
N LYS A 329 9.57 1.96 9.17
CA LYS A 329 8.35 2.70 9.52
C LYS A 329 7.15 2.25 8.70
N GLY A 330 7.33 2.02 7.40
CA GLY A 330 6.26 1.55 6.53
C GLY A 330 5.72 0.17 6.89
N ARG A 331 6.60 -0.80 7.19
CA ARG A 331 6.22 -2.15 7.63
C ARG A 331 5.45 -2.11 8.94
N GLN A 332 6.01 -1.44 9.94
CA GLN A 332 5.37 -1.24 11.24
C GLN A 332 4.00 -0.57 11.10
N ALA A 333 3.87 0.41 10.20
CA ALA A 333 2.62 1.13 10.01
C ALA A 333 1.54 0.24 9.41
N VAL A 334 1.86 -0.57 8.40
CA VAL A 334 0.88 -1.51 7.81
C VAL A 334 0.40 -2.50 8.86
N GLU A 335 1.30 -3.10 9.63
CA GLU A 335 0.92 -4.06 10.68
C GLU A 335 0.10 -3.39 11.79
N TYR A 336 0.53 -2.23 12.28
CA TYR A 336 -0.20 -1.48 13.30
C TYR A 336 -1.61 -1.09 12.85
N ILE A 337 -1.75 -0.56 11.63
CA ILE A 337 -3.05 -0.14 11.09
C ILE A 337 -3.97 -1.34 10.93
N LEU A 338 -3.49 -2.46 10.38
CA LEU A 338 -4.33 -3.64 10.20
C LEU A 338 -4.73 -4.27 11.54
N LYS A 339 -3.81 -4.34 12.52
CA LYS A 339 -4.10 -4.86 13.88
C LYS A 339 -5.08 -3.98 14.64
N SER A 340 -4.80 -2.68 14.74
CA SER A 340 -5.63 -1.71 15.47
C SER A 340 -7.05 -1.56 14.89
N ARG A 341 -7.26 -1.94 13.63
CA ARG A 341 -8.59 -1.95 12.98
C ARG A 341 -9.24 -3.34 12.97
N GLY A 342 -8.65 -4.33 13.63
CA GLY A 342 -9.17 -5.71 13.71
C GLY A 342 -9.14 -6.50 12.40
N ALA A 343 -8.42 -6.00 11.38
CA ALA A 343 -8.32 -6.65 10.07
C ALA A 343 -7.24 -7.74 10.03
N LEU A 344 -6.17 -7.56 10.79
CA LEU A 344 -5.08 -8.53 10.91
C LEU A 344 -5.24 -9.31 12.22
N LYS A 345 -5.65 -10.57 12.08
CA LYS A 345 -5.66 -11.56 13.16
C LYS A 345 -4.25 -12.17 13.33
N SER A 346 -4.10 -13.06 14.31
CA SER A 346 -2.85 -13.77 14.58
C SER A 346 -2.40 -14.65 13.41
N GLY A 347 -1.09 -14.72 13.19
CA GLY A 347 -0.48 -15.61 12.19
C GLY A 347 0.87 -15.09 11.69
N PRO A 348 1.69 -15.95 11.05
CA PRO A 348 3.00 -15.55 10.57
C PRO A 348 2.87 -14.58 9.40
N LEU A 349 3.43 -13.39 9.58
CA LEU A 349 3.49 -12.32 8.58
C LEU A 349 4.90 -11.75 8.53
N HIS A 350 5.45 -11.66 7.32
CA HIS A 350 6.67 -10.90 7.06
C HIS A 350 6.48 -10.05 5.81
N ILE A 351 6.43 -8.74 6.01
CA ILE A 351 6.42 -7.74 4.93
C ILE A 351 7.87 -7.27 4.73
N ASP A 352 8.33 -7.26 3.48
CA ASP A 352 9.63 -6.67 3.14
C ASP A 352 9.42 -5.26 2.56
N ASN A 353 9.16 -5.18 1.25
CA ASN A 353 9.01 -3.91 0.54
C ASN A 353 7.56 -3.56 0.15
N GLY A 354 6.59 -4.37 0.58
CA GLY A 354 5.16 -4.19 0.28
C GLY A 354 4.73 -4.49 -1.15
N CYS A 355 5.65 -4.72 -2.11
CA CYS A 355 5.28 -5.05 -3.49
C CYS A 355 5.32 -6.55 -3.79
N GLY A 356 6.04 -7.35 -2.99
CA GLY A 356 6.09 -8.81 -3.17
C GLY A 356 6.99 -9.27 -4.31
N LEU A 357 8.00 -8.48 -4.66
CA LEU A 357 9.16 -8.97 -5.42
C LEU A 357 10.11 -9.80 -4.55
N SER A 358 10.15 -9.51 -3.25
CA SER A 358 11.04 -10.17 -2.30
C SER A 358 10.70 -11.64 -2.09
N ARG A 359 11.76 -12.45 -1.95
CA ARG A 359 11.68 -13.86 -1.58
C ARG A 359 11.57 -14.08 -0.07
N SER A 360 11.81 -13.06 0.76
CA SER A 360 11.66 -13.18 2.22
C SER A 360 10.22 -13.00 2.67
N SER A 361 9.36 -12.31 1.88
CA SER A 361 7.97 -12.06 2.30
C SER A 361 7.19 -13.34 2.57
N ARG A 362 6.42 -13.36 3.65
CA ARG A 362 5.63 -14.52 4.11
C ARG A 362 4.25 -14.09 4.57
N LEU A 363 3.24 -14.90 4.26
CA LEU A 363 1.89 -14.84 4.83
C LEU A 363 1.20 -16.20 4.67
N THR A 364 0.06 -16.38 5.33
CA THR A 364 -0.79 -17.57 5.20
C THR A 364 -2.02 -17.28 4.36
N ALA A 365 -2.67 -18.32 3.82
CA ALA A 365 -3.90 -18.16 3.04
C ALA A 365 -5.05 -17.63 3.93
N LYS A 366 -5.13 -18.10 5.17
CA LYS A 366 -6.12 -17.67 6.17
C LYS A 366 -5.98 -16.19 6.51
N LEU A 367 -4.76 -15.73 6.81
CA LEU A 367 -4.47 -14.33 7.14
C LEU A 367 -4.87 -13.39 6.00
N LEU A 368 -4.53 -13.74 4.76
CA LEU A 368 -4.91 -12.92 3.61
C LEU A 368 -6.43 -12.94 3.36
N ALA A 369 -7.10 -14.06 3.63
CA ALA A 369 -8.54 -14.14 3.55
C ALA A 369 -9.22 -13.28 4.61
N ASP A 370 -8.75 -13.30 5.86
CA ASP A 370 -9.28 -12.44 6.94
C ASP A 370 -9.20 -10.96 6.58
N ILE A 371 -8.08 -10.51 5.99
CA ILE A 371 -7.90 -9.12 5.53
C ILE A 371 -8.89 -8.78 4.40
N LEU A 372 -9.03 -9.66 3.41
CA LEU A 372 -9.98 -9.45 2.31
C LEU A 372 -11.43 -9.46 2.82
N ASP A 373 -11.74 -10.33 3.77
CA ASP A 373 -13.07 -10.46 4.33
C ASP A 373 -13.47 -9.20 5.12
N ASP A 374 -12.54 -8.65 5.91
CA ASP A 374 -12.73 -7.36 6.58
C ASP A 374 -12.96 -6.22 5.58
N ALA A 375 -12.18 -6.19 4.50
CA ALA A 375 -12.31 -5.17 3.46
C ALA A 375 -13.67 -5.23 2.74
N TYR A 376 -14.16 -6.45 2.47
CA TYR A 376 -15.49 -6.64 1.90
C TYR A 376 -16.59 -6.25 2.87
N ARG A 377 -16.49 -6.61 4.15
CA ARG A 377 -17.48 -6.23 5.17
C ARG A 377 -17.62 -4.71 5.32
N ARG A 378 -16.50 -3.97 5.24
CA ARG A 378 -16.50 -2.51 5.40
C ARG A 378 -16.92 -1.75 4.14
N TYR A 379 -16.53 -2.24 2.96
CA TYR A 379 -16.59 -1.45 1.73
C TYR A 379 -17.26 -2.17 0.56
N GLY A 380 -17.64 -3.44 0.73
CA GLY A 380 -18.36 -4.26 -0.23
C GLY A 380 -17.80 -4.17 -1.64
N GLN A 381 -18.69 -3.86 -2.58
CA GLN A 381 -18.38 -3.78 -4.00
C GLN A 381 -17.34 -2.68 -4.33
N ARG A 382 -17.27 -1.59 -3.55
CA ARG A 382 -16.30 -0.51 -3.79
C ARG A 382 -14.87 -1.04 -3.67
N TRP A 383 -14.58 -1.79 -2.62
CA TRP A 383 -13.28 -2.45 -2.46
C TRP A 383 -13.03 -3.50 -3.54
N MET A 384 -14.02 -4.36 -3.83
CA MET A 384 -13.90 -5.39 -4.88
C MET A 384 -13.50 -4.78 -6.23
N ASN A 385 -14.09 -3.63 -6.59
CA ASN A 385 -13.84 -2.95 -7.87
C ASN A 385 -12.41 -2.39 -8.01
N THR A 386 -11.65 -2.29 -6.91
CA THR A 386 -10.23 -1.97 -6.97
C THR A 386 -9.39 -3.13 -7.52
N LEU A 387 -9.87 -4.38 -7.42
CA LEU A 387 -9.17 -5.59 -7.89
C LEU A 387 -9.44 -5.86 -9.39
N SER A 388 -8.67 -6.78 -9.99
CA SER A 388 -8.87 -7.13 -11.42
C SER A 388 -10.15 -7.92 -11.62
N ILE A 389 -10.93 -7.59 -12.65
CA ILE A 389 -12.20 -8.25 -12.97
C ILE A 389 -11.98 -9.32 -14.05
N ALA A 390 -12.42 -10.55 -13.78
CA ALA A 390 -12.24 -11.70 -14.65
C ALA A 390 -12.77 -11.46 -16.07
N GLY A 391 -11.90 -11.65 -17.07
CA GLY A 391 -12.20 -11.45 -18.48
C GLY A 391 -12.46 -10.00 -18.91
N VAL A 392 -12.26 -9.01 -18.02
CA VAL A 392 -12.50 -7.58 -18.32
C VAL A 392 -11.18 -6.81 -18.29
N ASP A 393 -10.49 -6.80 -17.13
CA ASP A 393 -9.37 -5.89 -16.91
C ASP A 393 -8.23 -6.50 -16.08
N GLY A 394 -7.21 -5.68 -15.86
CA GLY A 394 -6.05 -6.00 -15.04
C GLY A 394 -5.28 -7.25 -15.49
N THR A 395 -4.68 -7.96 -14.53
CA THR A 395 -3.82 -9.12 -14.78
C THR A 395 -4.59 -10.37 -15.18
N ILE A 396 -5.92 -10.37 -15.09
CA ILE A 396 -6.80 -11.47 -15.48
C ILE A 396 -7.71 -11.12 -16.66
N LYS A 397 -7.44 -10.02 -17.38
CA LYS A 397 -8.25 -9.56 -18.54
C LYS A 397 -8.42 -10.61 -19.64
N ARG A 398 -7.41 -11.48 -19.82
CA ARG A 398 -7.40 -12.58 -20.80
C ARG A 398 -7.79 -13.93 -20.18
N ARG A 399 -7.77 -14.06 -18.84
CA ARG A 399 -8.26 -15.27 -18.17
C ARG A 399 -9.78 -15.21 -18.14
N PHE A 400 -10.43 -16.37 -18.23
CA PHE A 400 -11.87 -16.51 -18.05
C PHE A 400 -12.76 -15.86 -19.13
N ARG A 401 -12.20 -15.42 -20.27
CA ARG A 401 -13.00 -15.01 -21.44
C ARG A 401 -13.78 -16.23 -21.96
N GLY A 402 -15.05 -16.02 -22.31
CA GLY A 402 -15.92 -17.11 -22.76
C GLY A 402 -16.24 -18.17 -21.70
N THR A 403 -16.02 -17.88 -20.41
CA THR A 403 -16.35 -18.82 -19.32
C THR A 403 -17.38 -18.24 -18.37
N ILE A 404 -18.04 -19.10 -17.60
CA ILE A 404 -18.99 -18.71 -16.54
C ILE A 404 -18.40 -17.77 -15.47
N VAL A 405 -17.07 -17.68 -15.36
CA VAL A 405 -16.35 -16.84 -14.38
C VAL A 405 -16.28 -15.37 -14.81
N ARG A 406 -16.50 -15.06 -16.09
CA ARG A 406 -16.43 -13.70 -16.62
C ARG A 406 -17.33 -12.75 -15.81
N LYS A 407 -16.79 -11.59 -15.39
CA LYS A 407 -17.48 -10.59 -14.54
C LYS A 407 -17.97 -11.12 -13.16
N ARG A 408 -17.56 -12.33 -12.75
CA ARG A 408 -17.93 -12.95 -11.47
C ARG A 408 -16.76 -13.18 -10.52
N ALA A 409 -15.56 -12.69 -10.86
CA ALA A 409 -14.43 -12.76 -9.96
C ALA A 409 -13.60 -11.47 -9.98
N TRP A 410 -13.22 -11.00 -8.79
CA TRP A 410 -12.43 -9.81 -8.52
C TRP A 410 -11.17 -10.22 -7.78
N MET A 411 -10.01 -10.14 -8.42
CA MET A 411 -8.81 -10.82 -7.95
C MET A 411 -7.55 -9.97 -8.02
N LYS A 412 -6.68 -10.15 -7.02
CA LYS A 412 -5.26 -9.84 -7.08
C LYS A 412 -4.48 -11.09 -7.43
N THR A 413 -3.59 -10.99 -8.42
CA THR A 413 -2.65 -12.07 -8.77
C THR A 413 -1.25 -11.82 -8.21
N GLY A 414 -0.48 -12.89 -8.00
CA GLY A 414 0.95 -12.87 -7.71
C GLY A 414 1.69 -13.92 -8.55
N THR A 415 2.86 -13.58 -9.10
CA THR A 415 3.67 -14.53 -9.88
C THR A 415 5.16 -14.24 -9.68
N LEU A 416 5.93 -15.27 -9.36
CA LEU A 416 7.40 -15.29 -9.38
C LEU A 416 7.87 -16.63 -9.97
N LYS A 417 9.19 -16.87 -10.08
CA LYS A 417 9.70 -18.24 -10.37
C LYS A 417 9.25 -19.17 -9.23
N ARG A 418 8.60 -20.28 -9.57
CA ARG A 418 7.99 -21.27 -8.64
C ARG A 418 6.84 -20.76 -7.75
N VAL A 419 6.26 -19.60 -8.04
CA VAL A 419 5.13 -19.04 -7.26
C VAL A 419 4.02 -18.57 -8.20
N LYS A 420 2.80 -19.03 -7.95
CA LYS A 420 1.59 -18.60 -8.64
C LYS A 420 0.45 -18.48 -7.64
N ASN A 421 0.02 -17.25 -7.36
CA ASN A 421 -0.97 -16.95 -6.33
C ASN A 421 -2.13 -16.12 -6.90
N ILE A 422 -3.32 -16.32 -6.37
CA ILE A 422 -4.50 -15.50 -6.65
C ILE A 422 -5.36 -15.39 -5.39
N ALA A 423 -5.87 -14.19 -5.12
CA ALA A 423 -6.68 -13.92 -3.93
C ALA A 423 -7.70 -12.81 -4.22
N GLY A 424 -8.91 -12.94 -3.68
CA GLY A 424 -9.98 -11.95 -3.87
C GLY A 424 -11.35 -12.58 -3.67
N TYR A 425 -12.30 -12.26 -4.55
CA TYR A 425 -13.70 -12.64 -4.40
C TYR A 425 -14.25 -13.34 -5.63
N VAL A 426 -15.13 -14.32 -5.42
CA VAL A 426 -15.88 -15.02 -6.47
C VAL A 426 -17.37 -14.95 -6.15
N LYS A 427 -18.19 -14.51 -7.11
CA LYS A 427 -19.65 -14.53 -7.02
C LYS A 427 -20.20 -15.75 -7.75
N SER A 428 -20.91 -16.62 -7.06
CA SER A 428 -21.55 -17.80 -7.66
C SER A 428 -22.78 -17.43 -8.51
N ARG A 429 -23.30 -18.42 -9.25
CA ARG A 429 -24.53 -18.26 -10.04
C ARG A 429 -25.74 -17.89 -9.19
N ASN A 430 -25.85 -18.44 -7.98
CA ASN A 430 -26.90 -18.11 -7.00
C ASN A 430 -26.64 -16.79 -6.23
N GLY A 431 -25.67 -15.97 -6.66
CA GLY A 431 -25.46 -14.64 -6.10
C GLY A 431 -24.57 -14.55 -4.85
N ARG A 432 -24.27 -15.67 -4.17
CA ARG A 432 -23.37 -15.69 -3.01
C ARG A 432 -21.96 -15.25 -3.39
N VAL A 433 -21.30 -14.50 -2.50
CA VAL A 433 -19.92 -14.04 -2.67
C VAL A 433 -19.02 -14.81 -1.72
N TYR A 434 -17.88 -15.27 -2.24
CA TYR A 434 -16.89 -16.02 -1.49
C TYR A 434 -15.56 -15.28 -1.49
N THR A 435 -14.96 -15.12 -0.32
CA THR A 435 -13.56 -14.74 -0.18
C THR A 435 -12.71 -15.98 -0.48
N ALA A 436 -11.86 -15.90 -1.52
CA ALA A 436 -11.09 -17.03 -2.02
C ALA A 436 -9.60 -16.68 -2.11
N VAL A 437 -8.76 -17.49 -1.45
CA VAL A 437 -7.30 -17.38 -1.48
C VAL A 437 -6.70 -18.72 -1.90
N ILE A 438 -5.91 -18.69 -2.98
CA ILE A 438 -5.25 -19.88 -3.55
C ILE A 438 -3.77 -19.53 -3.78
N LEU A 439 -2.91 -20.05 -2.92
CA LEU A 439 -1.46 -19.86 -2.97
C LEU A 439 -0.80 -21.15 -3.46
N VAL A 440 0.07 -21.07 -4.48
CA VAL A 440 0.75 -22.22 -5.06
C VAL A 440 2.24 -21.93 -5.18
N ASN A 441 3.04 -22.64 -4.38
CA ASN A 441 4.50 -22.56 -4.35
C ASN A 441 5.06 -23.92 -4.81
N THR A 442 5.30 -24.07 -6.12
CA THR A 442 5.60 -25.38 -6.73
C THR A 442 6.67 -25.31 -7.83
N THR A 443 7.34 -26.43 -8.07
CA THR A 443 8.26 -26.65 -9.19
C THR A 443 7.56 -27.09 -10.48
N LYS A 444 6.32 -27.58 -10.41
CA LYS A 444 5.55 -28.18 -11.54
C LYS A 444 5.13 -27.20 -12.65
N GLY A 445 5.57 -25.95 -12.59
CA GLY A 445 5.37 -24.95 -13.66
C GLY A 445 4.20 -23.99 -13.43
N ARG A 446 4.34 -22.77 -13.97
CA ARG A 446 3.39 -21.66 -13.74
C ARG A 446 2.03 -21.86 -14.43
N TRP A 447 2.00 -22.59 -15.55
CA TRP A 447 0.79 -22.83 -16.32
C TRP A 447 -0.15 -23.81 -15.61
N LYS A 448 0.36 -24.96 -15.16
CA LYS A 448 -0.41 -25.93 -14.35
C LYS A 448 -1.00 -25.28 -13.11
N ALA A 449 -0.21 -24.48 -12.38
CA ALA A 449 -0.70 -23.73 -11.23
C ALA A 449 -1.79 -22.70 -11.57
N ALA A 450 -1.70 -22.04 -12.74
CA ALA A 450 -2.72 -21.11 -13.21
C ALA A 450 -4.02 -21.84 -13.59
N GLN A 451 -3.94 -23.02 -14.20
CA GLN A 451 -5.09 -23.85 -14.52
C GLN A 451 -5.78 -24.39 -13.27
N LEU A 452 -5.01 -24.90 -12.29
CA LEU A 452 -5.54 -25.29 -10.98
C LEU A 452 -6.38 -24.17 -10.37
N GLN A 453 -5.83 -22.96 -10.30
CA GLN A 453 -6.56 -21.78 -9.83
C GLN A 453 -7.83 -21.50 -10.65
N ASN A 454 -7.74 -21.55 -11.98
CA ASN A 454 -8.89 -21.30 -12.85
C ASN A 454 -10.01 -22.30 -12.61
N ASN A 455 -9.67 -23.58 -12.47
CA ASN A 455 -10.61 -24.67 -12.28
C ASN A 455 -11.30 -24.57 -10.92
N ILE A 456 -10.58 -24.24 -9.85
CA ILE A 456 -11.17 -23.98 -8.53
C ILE A 456 -12.13 -22.79 -8.59
N ILE A 457 -11.74 -21.68 -9.24
CA ILE A 457 -12.61 -20.50 -9.38
C ILE A 457 -13.86 -20.83 -10.21
N LYS A 458 -13.71 -21.60 -11.30
CA LYS A 458 -14.84 -22.06 -12.13
C LYS A 458 -15.79 -22.95 -11.32
N TRP A 459 -15.25 -23.88 -10.53
CA TRP A 459 -16.03 -24.72 -9.63
C TRP A 459 -16.81 -23.88 -8.61
N LEU A 460 -16.17 -22.87 -8.01
CA LEU A 460 -16.79 -22.00 -7.01
C LEU A 460 -17.94 -21.16 -7.59
N VAL A 461 -17.90 -20.81 -8.89
CA VAL A 461 -19.03 -20.13 -9.54
C VAL A 461 -20.27 -21.03 -9.65
N SER A 462 -20.07 -22.34 -9.85
CA SER A 462 -21.15 -23.33 -9.95
C SER A 462 -21.57 -23.93 -8.60
N TYR A 463 -20.82 -23.67 -7.53
CA TYR A 463 -21.05 -24.25 -6.22
C TYR A 463 -22.38 -23.77 -5.60
N LYS A 464 -23.23 -24.72 -5.20
CA LYS A 464 -24.60 -24.48 -4.71
C LYS A 464 -24.70 -24.22 -3.19
N GLY A 465 -23.58 -24.23 -2.45
CA GLY A 465 -23.56 -23.80 -1.05
C GLY A 465 -24.06 -24.83 -0.04
N ARG A 466 -23.50 -26.05 -0.01
CA ARG A 466 -23.58 -27.01 1.13
C ARG A 466 -22.18 -27.13 1.76
N GLY A 467 -21.98 -26.65 2.99
CA GLY A 467 -20.66 -26.51 3.63
C GLY A 467 -20.77 -26.78 5.13
N VAL A 468 -19.71 -27.35 5.69
CA VAL A 468 -19.57 -27.91 7.05
C VAL A 468 -19.55 -26.81 8.12
N TYR A 469 -20.33 -26.98 9.19
CA TYR A 469 -20.32 -26.13 10.38
C TYR A 469 -19.03 -26.36 11.18
N THR A 470 -18.31 -25.32 11.59
CA THR A 470 -17.23 -25.43 12.59
C THR A 470 -17.79 -25.16 13.98
N ALA A 471 -17.81 -26.17 14.85
CA ALA A 471 -18.13 -26.00 16.26
C ALA A 471 -17.10 -25.10 16.97
N LYS A 472 -17.57 -24.31 17.92
CA LYS A 472 -16.74 -23.44 18.77
C LYS A 472 -15.88 -24.30 19.70
N THR A 473 -14.62 -23.91 19.90
CA THR A 473 -13.87 -24.19 21.13
C THR A 473 -13.75 -22.90 21.91
N GLU A 474 -14.43 -22.83 23.06
CA GLU A 474 -14.27 -21.76 24.06
C GLU A 474 -13.16 -22.18 25.04
N PRO A 475 -12.22 -21.29 25.41
CA PRO A 475 -11.26 -21.56 26.47
C PRO A 475 -11.94 -21.47 27.85
N LYS A 476 -11.79 -22.52 28.65
CA LYS A 476 -12.19 -22.58 30.07
C LYS A 476 -11.42 -21.54 30.89
N SER A 477 -12.12 -20.80 31.73
CA SER A 477 -11.58 -19.95 32.79
C SER A 477 -11.15 -20.79 33.99
N MET A 478 -9.98 -20.50 34.56
CA MET A 478 -9.59 -20.94 35.93
C MET A 478 -9.68 -19.75 36.90
N PRO A 479 -9.90 -19.99 38.20
CA PRO A 479 -10.18 -18.96 39.20
C PRO A 479 -8.89 -18.34 39.79
N LEU A 480 -8.99 -17.10 40.25
CA LEU A 480 -7.97 -16.39 41.04
C LEU A 480 -8.27 -16.55 42.55
N PRO A 481 -7.25 -16.66 43.43
CA PRO A 481 -7.41 -16.49 44.87
C PRO A 481 -7.18 -15.03 45.32
N ASP A 482 -7.73 -14.76 46.51
CA ASP A 482 -7.93 -13.46 47.15
C ASP A 482 -6.70 -12.93 47.95
N LYS A 483 -6.79 -11.66 48.34
CA LYS A 483 -5.79 -10.72 48.87
C LYS A 483 -5.18 -11.06 50.24
N THR A 484 -4.03 -10.46 50.57
CA THR A 484 -3.86 -9.39 51.60
C THR A 484 -2.38 -9.10 51.93
N GLY A 485 -2.08 -7.86 52.34
CA GLY A 485 -0.82 -7.48 53.01
C GLY A 485 -0.36 -6.03 52.75
N GLN A 486 -0.66 -5.10 53.67
CA GLN A 486 -0.14 -3.71 53.71
C GLN A 486 1.05 -3.57 54.69
N LYS A 487 2.02 -2.67 54.40
CA LYS A 487 2.42 -1.53 55.28
C LYS A 487 3.49 -0.58 54.67
N LYS A 488 3.39 0.68 55.12
CA LYS A 488 3.97 2.06 54.85
C LYS A 488 5.52 2.27 55.12
N PRO A 489 6.11 3.51 55.08
CA PRO A 489 6.10 4.64 54.10
C PRO A 489 7.48 5.38 53.86
N SER A 490 7.49 6.36 52.93
CA SER A 490 8.37 7.58 52.78
C SER A 490 9.55 7.53 51.77
N PRO A 491 9.95 8.61 51.04
CA PRO A 491 9.59 10.06 51.14
C PRO A 491 9.06 10.74 49.84
N GLN A 492 8.55 11.97 50.04
CA GLN A 492 7.85 12.86 49.11
C GLN A 492 8.54 13.08 47.75
N ALA A 493 7.87 12.68 46.67
CA ALA A 493 8.14 13.13 45.31
C ALA A 493 6.93 13.91 44.78
N LYS A 494 7.19 15.03 44.09
CA LYS A 494 6.22 15.92 43.44
C LYS A 494 5.04 15.13 42.87
N SER A 495 3.83 15.33 43.40
CA SER A 495 2.66 14.55 42.99
C SER A 495 2.25 14.90 41.56
N VAL A 496 2.77 14.13 40.60
CA VAL A 496 2.32 14.11 39.22
C VAL A 496 0.98 13.37 39.20
N ARG A 497 -0.06 14.00 38.65
CA ARG A 497 -1.35 13.34 38.46
C ARG A 497 -1.45 12.81 37.05
N TYR A 498 -2.16 11.70 36.89
CA TYR A 498 -2.40 11.05 35.62
C TYR A 498 -3.90 10.98 35.36
N SER A 499 -4.32 11.24 34.12
CA SER A 499 -5.66 10.89 33.65
C SER A 499 -5.59 10.07 32.38
N ILE A 500 -6.69 9.42 32.03
CA ILE A 500 -6.79 8.61 30.82
C ILE A 500 -7.60 9.39 29.80
N GLN A 501 -7.00 9.82 28.69
CA GLN A 501 -7.77 10.40 27.59
C GLN A 501 -8.46 9.24 26.84
N ALA A 502 -9.76 9.05 27.09
CA ALA A 502 -10.54 7.94 26.57
C ALA A 502 -11.13 8.21 25.18
N GLY A 503 -11.28 9.48 24.79
CA GLY A 503 -11.89 9.84 23.51
C GLY A 503 -11.57 11.25 23.06
N SER A 504 -11.67 11.48 21.75
CA SER A 504 -11.56 12.79 21.11
C SER A 504 -12.61 12.86 20.00
N PHE A 505 -13.49 13.86 20.07
CA PHE A 505 -14.69 13.95 19.24
C PHE A 505 -14.81 15.35 18.62
N SER A 506 -15.32 15.45 17.39
CA SER A 506 -15.58 16.75 16.75
C SER A 506 -16.87 17.41 17.24
N LYS A 507 -17.76 16.64 17.88
CA LYS A 507 -19.01 17.07 18.53
C LYS A 507 -19.01 16.56 19.98
N PRO A 508 -19.89 17.05 20.88
CA PRO A 508 -19.99 16.51 22.23
C PRO A 508 -20.15 14.98 22.22
N PRO A 509 -19.47 14.23 23.11
CA PRO A 509 -19.66 12.79 23.22
C PRO A 509 -21.12 12.48 23.57
N ASN A 510 -21.70 11.44 22.97
CA ASN A 510 -23.10 11.08 23.24
C ASN A 510 -23.28 10.39 24.60
N ASP A 511 -24.51 10.41 25.12
CA ASP A 511 -24.84 9.86 26.44
C ASP A 511 -24.58 8.36 26.55
N TYR A 512 -24.71 7.62 25.44
CA TYR A 512 -24.36 6.19 25.42
C TYR A 512 -22.88 5.97 25.76
N TYR A 513 -21.97 6.76 25.17
CA TYR A 513 -20.54 6.69 25.47
C TYR A 513 -20.23 7.06 26.92
N LEU A 514 -20.84 8.12 27.43
CA LEU A 514 -20.62 8.60 28.80
C LEU A 514 -21.23 7.66 29.86
N SER A 515 -22.39 7.06 29.59
CA SER A 515 -23.02 6.08 30.46
C SER A 515 -22.19 4.81 30.60
N ASN A 516 -21.50 4.38 29.54
CA ASN A 516 -20.60 3.22 29.60
C ASN A 516 -19.41 3.47 30.52
N ILE A 517 -18.88 4.71 30.56
CA ILE A 517 -17.82 5.08 31.50
C ILE A 517 -18.35 5.02 32.94
N SER A 518 -19.51 5.62 33.18
CA SER A 518 -20.15 5.65 34.51
C SER A 518 -20.50 4.25 35.02
N LYS A 519 -20.98 3.34 34.15
CA LYS A 519 -21.26 1.92 34.46
C LYS A 519 -20.02 1.14 34.92
N LEU A 520 -18.82 1.59 34.60
CA LEU A 520 -17.57 0.97 35.10
C LEU A 520 -17.13 1.51 36.47
N GLY A 521 -17.91 2.41 37.07
CA GLY A 521 -17.58 3.12 38.31
C GLY A 521 -16.50 4.20 38.12
N LEU A 522 -16.31 4.68 36.89
CA LEU A 522 -15.23 5.60 36.55
C LEU A 522 -15.77 7.03 36.40
N THR A 523 -15.12 7.99 37.06
CA THR A 523 -15.41 9.42 36.90
C THR A 523 -14.75 9.96 35.64
N TYR A 524 -15.40 10.92 34.97
CA TYR A 524 -14.84 11.57 33.78
C TYR A 524 -15.05 13.08 33.79
N ARG A 525 -14.24 13.78 33.00
CA ARG A 525 -14.39 15.20 32.67
C ARG A 525 -14.22 15.42 31.17
N ILE A 526 -14.92 16.40 30.62
CA ILE A 526 -14.86 16.75 29.20
C ILE A 526 -14.16 18.10 29.06
N LYS A 527 -13.11 18.18 28.23
CA LYS A 527 -12.46 19.45 27.89
C LYS A 527 -12.70 19.80 26.42
N LYS A 528 -12.99 21.07 26.15
CA LYS A 528 -13.15 21.59 24.79
C LYS A 528 -11.80 22.16 24.31
N GLU A 529 -11.09 21.38 23.49
CA GLU A 529 -9.76 21.69 22.96
C GLU A 529 -9.65 21.09 21.54
N ASP A 530 -9.84 21.90 20.50
CA ASP A 530 -9.93 21.44 19.10
C ASP A 530 -10.93 20.28 18.90
N GLY A 531 -12.11 20.43 19.50
CA GLY A 531 -13.12 19.38 19.66
C GLY A 531 -13.39 19.10 21.15
N TYR A 532 -13.92 17.91 21.47
CA TYR A 532 -14.23 17.47 22.82
C TYR A 532 -13.35 16.27 23.18
N LYS A 533 -12.57 16.40 24.25
CA LYS A 533 -11.73 15.32 24.80
C LYS A 533 -12.32 14.84 26.11
N VAL A 534 -12.45 13.52 26.27
CA VAL A 534 -12.94 12.90 27.51
C VAL A 534 -11.77 12.32 28.28
N PHE A 535 -11.60 12.78 29.51
CA PHE A 535 -10.56 12.32 30.43
C PHE A 535 -11.22 11.55 31.57
N ILE A 536 -10.70 10.36 31.88
CA ILE A 536 -11.19 9.49 32.95
C ILE A 536 -10.23 9.56 34.14
N GLY A 537 -10.80 9.81 35.32
CA GLY A 537 -10.12 9.86 36.61
C GLY A 537 -9.10 10.99 36.77
N SER A 538 -8.43 10.96 37.94
CA SER A 538 -7.22 11.71 38.25
C SER A 538 -6.47 10.90 39.32
N TYR A 539 -5.37 10.27 38.92
CA TYR A 539 -4.65 9.28 39.72
C TYR A 539 -3.30 9.84 40.13
N THR A 540 -2.94 9.70 41.41
CA THR A 540 -1.64 10.14 41.94
C THR A 540 -0.51 9.15 41.66
N GLY A 541 -0.82 7.93 41.22
CA GLY A 541 0.13 6.89 40.86
C GLY A 541 -0.05 6.43 39.40
N LYS A 542 1.07 6.31 38.68
CA LYS A 542 1.09 5.85 37.29
C LYS A 542 0.58 4.42 37.16
N ASP A 543 0.96 3.53 38.07
CA ASP A 543 0.58 2.11 38.02
C ASP A 543 -0.93 1.92 38.19
N THR A 544 -1.54 2.65 39.12
CA THR A 544 -3.00 2.68 39.30
C THR A 544 -3.70 3.18 38.04
N ALA A 545 -3.16 4.23 37.42
CA ALA A 545 -3.69 4.78 36.19
C ALA A 545 -3.52 3.82 35.00
N GLU A 546 -2.44 3.02 34.96
CA GLU A 546 -2.21 1.99 33.96
C GLU A 546 -3.18 0.81 34.10
N GLU A 547 -3.51 0.41 35.33
CA GLU A 547 -4.51 -0.62 35.60
C GLU A 547 -5.90 -0.18 35.13
N VAL A 548 -6.31 1.04 35.48
CA VAL A 548 -7.58 1.59 34.99
C VAL A 548 -7.54 1.79 33.47
N LEU A 549 -6.39 2.16 32.89
CA LEU A 549 -6.23 2.29 31.45
C LEU A 549 -6.47 0.96 30.71
N LYS A 550 -6.05 -0.17 31.27
CA LYS A 550 -6.37 -1.50 30.70
C LYS A 550 -7.89 -1.71 30.65
N LYS A 551 -8.59 -1.46 31.76
CA LYS A 551 -10.05 -1.56 31.85
C LYS A 551 -10.75 -0.62 30.86
N VAL A 552 -10.29 0.63 30.75
CA VAL A 552 -10.82 1.63 29.81
C VAL A 552 -10.56 1.20 28.35
N ARG A 553 -9.38 0.65 28.03
CA ARG A 553 -9.07 0.16 26.69
C ARG A 553 -9.93 -1.01 26.26
N GLU A 554 -10.22 -1.90 27.19
CA GLU A 554 -11.06 -3.07 26.94
C GLU A 554 -12.53 -2.73 26.81
N LYS A 555 -13.04 -1.84 27.67
CA LYS A 555 -14.49 -1.64 27.84
C LYS A 555 -15.03 -0.33 27.26
N ILE A 556 -14.20 0.70 27.10
CA ILE A 556 -14.64 2.04 26.66
C ILE A 556 -14.04 2.41 25.30
N SER A 557 -12.72 2.42 25.19
CA SER A 557 -12.00 2.92 24.02
C SER A 557 -10.60 2.34 23.94
N SER A 558 -10.38 1.45 22.99
CA SER A 558 -9.08 0.80 22.77
C SER A 558 -7.96 1.77 22.39
N GLY A 559 -8.32 2.99 21.97
CA GLY A 559 -7.39 4.09 21.69
C GLY A 559 -7.05 4.96 22.89
N ALA A 560 -7.58 4.65 24.08
CA ALA A 560 -7.29 5.42 25.28
C ALA A 560 -5.79 5.41 25.61
N PHE A 561 -5.28 6.51 26.15
CA PHE A 561 -3.89 6.61 26.58
C PHE A 561 -3.75 7.47 27.82
N LEU A 562 -2.66 7.23 28.53
CA LEU A 562 -2.28 7.96 29.72
C LEU A 562 -1.81 9.37 29.38
N VAL A 563 -2.31 10.34 30.12
CA VAL A 563 -1.94 11.75 30.03
C VAL A 563 -1.42 12.18 31.39
N GLU A 564 -0.22 12.74 31.38
CA GLU A 564 0.39 13.35 32.55
C GLU A 564 -0.16 14.77 32.73
N GLU A 565 -0.78 15.04 33.86
CA GLU A 565 -1.29 16.36 34.22
C GLU A 565 -0.17 17.15 34.88
N LYS A 566 0.33 18.16 34.18
CA LYS A 566 1.20 19.16 34.79
C LYS A 566 0.37 19.97 35.77
N ASN A 567 0.82 20.06 37.02
CA ASN A 567 0.26 21.01 37.99
C ASN A 567 0.38 22.42 37.41
N ALA A 568 -0.75 23.03 37.09
CA ALA A 568 -0.82 24.44 36.76
C ALA A 568 -0.73 25.24 38.06
N ALA A 569 0.47 25.36 38.63
CA ALA A 569 0.79 26.46 39.50
C ALA A 569 1.20 27.64 38.61
N GLY A 570 0.35 28.65 38.53
CA GLY A 570 0.69 29.94 37.92
C GLY A 570 0.22 30.14 36.47
N ARG A 571 -1.08 30.39 36.28
CA ARG A 571 -1.54 31.45 35.37
C ARG A 571 -2.78 32.07 35.99
N LYS A 572 -2.60 33.26 36.55
CA LYS A 572 -3.67 34.14 37.01
C LYS A 572 -4.68 34.28 35.88
N SER A 573 -5.95 34.08 36.23
CA SER A 573 -7.11 34.50 35.48
C SER A 573 -6.98 35.98 35.13
N ALA A 574 -7.01 36.29 33.84
CA ALA A 574 -7.43 37.60 33.37
C ALA A 574 -8.90 37.45 33.00
N THR A 575 -9.76 37.99 33.87
CA THR A 575 -11.17 38.23 33.61
C THR A 575 -11.30 39.35 32.59
N LEU A 576 -12.02 39.14 31.50
CA LEU A 576 -12.62 40.19 30.68
C LEU A 576 -14.01 39.68 30.27
N TYR A 577 -15.00 40.55 30.52
CA TYR A 577 -16.45 40.33 30.58
C TYR A 577 -17.07 39.53 29.44
#